data_AF-A0A841H403-F1
#
_entry.id   AF-A0A841H403-F1
#
_cell.length_a   1.000
_cell.length_b   1.000
_cell.length_c   1.000
_cell.angle_alpha   90.00
_cell.angle_beta   90.00
_cell.angle_gamma   90.00
#
_symmetry.space_group_name_H-M   'P 1'
#
loop_
_entity.id
_entity.type
_entity.pdbx_description
1 polymer ?
#
loop_
_entity_poly.entity_id
_entity_poly.type
_entity_poly.pdbx_seq_one_letter_code
_entity_poly.pdbx_strand_id
1 'polypeptide(L)'
;MHPQSPVLRALAEKWDAVPAAERANFQSYATEFCAALGVALPQPRGSGYEFEYPVTTTDRRTGKDATNFIDLYHQGRFILEAKHTDAGLGADRVLGAAYGQAKGYAGDVPHAPPPYLMVMNIARTLLVWDRWSGNYGGVNASRRIDLRTLWQRDDDIEFLRTVWNDPDSLNPAIRGRVVTREVAERLAKRSASLEGRGLDGERVARFLMRCVFTMFAEDVGLLQGKPFQTALQAIGGGGGGKSHNTNRLQRNT
;
A
#
# COMPACT_ATOMS: atom_id res chain seq x y z
N MET A 1 -12.54 11.69 -1.94
CA MET A 1 -13.43 10.61 -1.50
C MET A 1 -13.50 9.60 -2.63
N HIS A 2 -13.02 8.40 -2.37
CA HIS A 2 -12.91 7.35 -3.36
C HIS A 2 -14.30 6.83 -3.81
N PRO A 3 -14.49 6.43 -5.08
CA PRO A 3 -15.80 5.96 -5.57
C PRO A 3 -16.39 4.78 -4.80
N GLN A 4 -15.54 3.91 -4.23
CA GLN A 4 -15.96 2.75 -3.43
C GLN A 4 -16.28 3.08 -1.97
N SER A 5 -16.00 4.30 -1.49
CA SER A 5 -16.21 4.67 -0.08
C SER A 5 -17.64 4.42 0.42
N PRO A 6 -18.73 4.74 -0.32
CA PRO A 6 -20.09 4.45 0.15
C PRO A 6 -20.37 2.96 0.34
N VAL A 7 -19.89 2.10 -0.57
CA VAL A 7 -20.11 0.64 -0.51
C VAL A 7 -19.30 0.02 0.62
N LEU A 8 -18.04 0.46 0.80
CA LEU A 8 -17.19 0.03 1.91
C LEU A 8 -17.74 0.46 3.26
N ARG A 9 -18.37 1.63 3.34
CA ARG A 9 -19.05 2.07 4.56
C ARG A 9 -20.24 1.16 4.90
N ALA A 10 -21.08 0.85 3.91
CA ALA A 10 -22.20 -0.06 4.10
C ALA A 10 -21.74 -1.47 4.52
N LEU A 11 -20.64 -1.97 3.94
CA LEU A 11 -20.03 -3.23 4.35
C LEU A 11 -19.58 -3.19 5.82
N ALA A 12 -18.89 -2.13 6.24
CA ALA A 12 -18.44 -1.96 7.60
C ALA A 12 -19.61 -1.93 8.60
N GLU A 13 -20.66 -1.16 8.30
CA GLU A 13 -21.88 -1.07 9.12
C GLU A 13 -22.60 -2.42 9.22
N LYS A 14 -22.74 -3.15 8.10
CA LYS A 14 -23.33 -4.50 8.08
C LYS A 14 -22.56 -5.44 9.00
N TRP A 15 -21.25 -5.57 8.81
CA TRP A 15 -20.45 -6.56 9.54
C TRP A 15 -20.16 -6.18 10.99
N ASP A 16 -20.35 -4.92 11.38
CA ASP A 16 -20.33 -4.51 12.79
C ASP A 16 -21.58 -5.01 13.55
N ALA A 17 -22.73 -5.16 12.87
CA ALA A 17 -23.96 -5.68 13.44
C ALA A 17 -24.07 -7.22 13.47
N VAL A 18 -23.25 -7.92 12.67
CA VAL A 18 -23.29 -9.40 12.55
C VAL A 18 -22.77 -10.09 13.83
N PRO A 19 -23.46 -11.11 14.38
CA PRO A 19 -22.98 -11.86 15.55
C PRO A 19 -21.59 -12.48 15.36
N ALA A 20 -20.83 -12.67 16.44
CA ALA A 20 -19.44 -13.16 16.36
C ALA A 20 -19.30 -14.51 15.63
N ALA A 21 -20.25 -15.43 15.81
CA ALA A 21 -20.24 -16.74 15.13
C ALA A 21 -20.36 -16.60 13.61
N GLU A 22 -21.24 -15.73 13.11
CA GLU A 22 -21.38 -15.45 11.68
C GLU A 22 -20.20 -14.61 11.17
N ARG A 23 -19.65 -13.73 12.02
CA ARG A 23 -18.45 -12.94 11.73
C ARG A 23 -17.19 -13.81 11.54
N ALA A 24 -17.20 -15.04 12.04
CA ALA A 24 -16.12 -16.00 11.80
C ALA A 24 -16.14 -16.60 10.38
N ASN A 25 -17.21 -16.38 9.60
CA ASN A 25 -17.30 -16.86 8.22
C ASN A 25 -16.46 -16.00 7.27
N PHE A 26 -15.18 -16.37 7.13
CA PHE A 26 -14.22 -15.66 6.30
C PHE A 26 -14.62 -15.58 4.83
N GLN A 27 -15.04 -16.68 4.20
CA GLN A 27 -15.31 -16.71 2.76
C GLN A 27 -16.45 -15.76 2.36
N SER A 28 -17.48 -15.67 3.22
CA SER A 28 -18.59 -14.74 3.01
C SER A 28 -18.11 -13.29 3.11
N TYR A 29 -17.34 -12.94 4.16
CA TYR A 29 -16.77 -11.60 4.30
C TYR A 29 -15.85 -11.24 3.14
N ALA A 30 -14.93 -12.13 2.77
CA ALA A 30 -13.96 -11.91 1.71
C ALA A 30 -14.62 -11.66 0.36
N THR A 31 -15.70 -12.38 0.04
CA THR A 31 -16.47 -12.19 -1.19
C THR A 31 -17.13 -10.82 -1.23
N GLU A 32 -17.81 -10.42 -0.15
CA GLU A 32 -18.42 -9.09 -0.05
C GLU A 32 -17.38 -7.97 -0.03
N PHE A 33 -16.23 -8.20 0.60
CA PHE A 33 -15.12 -7.26 0.64
C PHE A 33 -14.50 -7.04 -0.75
N CYS A 34 -14.30 -8.10 -1.53
CA CYS A 34 -13.83 -7.98 -2.91
C CYS A 34 -14.83 -7.21 -3.79
N ALA A 35 -16.13 -7.50 -3.63
CA ALA A 35 -17.19 -6.74 -4.32
C ALA A 35 -17.18 -5.25 -3.92
N ALA A 36 -17.08 -4.95 -2.63
CA ALA A 36 -17.04 -3.57 -2.12
C ALA A 36 -15.76 -2.83 -2.49
N LEU A 37 -14.63 -3.52 -2.64
CA LEU A 37 -13.40 -2.95 -3.19
C LEU A 37 -13.50 -2.73 -4.70
N GLY A 38 -14.46 -3.35 -5.40
CA GLY A 38 -14.59 -3.31 -6.85
C GLY A 38 -13.46 -4.06 -7.57
N VAL A 39 -13.04 -5.20 -7.01
CA VAL A 39 -12.01 -6.10 -7.58
C VAL A 39 -12.65 -7.44 -7.99
N ALA A 40 -11.91 -8.25 -8.74
CA ALA A 40 -12.37 -9.59 -9.10
C ALA A 40 -12.70 -10.42 -7.84
N LEU A 41 -13.68 -11.31 -7.96
CA LEU A 41 -14.05 -12.24 -6.89
C LEU A 41 -13.24 -13.54 -7.00
N PRO A 42 -12.93 -14.20 -5.87
CA PRO A 42 -12.37 -15.54 -5.88
C PRO A 42 -13.25 -16.49 -6.71
N GLN A 43 -12.59 -17.38 -7.45
CA GLN A 43 -13.18 -18.31 -8.39
C GLN A 43 -13.08 -19.76 -7.85
N PRO A 44 -13.75 -20.72 -8.50
CA PRO A 44 -13.64 -22.13 -8.14
C PRO A 44 -12.21 -22.67 -8.19
N ARG A 45 -12.06 -23.87 -7.63
CA ARG A 45 -10.76 -24.52 -7.46
C ARG A 45 -10.00 -24.69 -8.79
N GLY A 46 -8.70 -24.42 -8.79
CA GLY A 46 -7.82 -24.51 -9.94
C GLY A 46 -7.75 -23.26 -10.81
N SER A 47 -8.36 -22.16 -10.37
CA SER A 47 -8.33 -20.86 -11.06
C SER A 47 -7.06 -20.06 -10.78
N GLY A 48 -6.33 -20.38 -9.71
CA GLY A 48 -5.24 -19.55 -9.22
C GLY A 48 -5.71 -18.30 -8.47
N TYR A 49 -7.02 -18.10 -8.28
CA TYR A 49 -7.57 -17.15 -7.31
C TYR A 49 -8.76 -17.79 -6.60
N GLU A 50 -8.50 -18.48 -5.49
CA GLU A 50 -9.44 -19.43 -4.89
C GLU A 50 -9.29 -19.54 -3.37
N PHE A 51 -10.38 -19.92 -2.71
CA PHE A 51 -10.38 -20.24 -1.28
C PHE A 51 -9.83 -21.64 -1.02
N GLU A 52 -9.35 -21.88 0.21
CA GLU A 52 -8.89 -23.19 0.68
C GLU A 52 -7.87 -23.82 -0.29
N TYR A 53 -6.86 -23.04 -0.68
CA TYR A 53 -5.86 -23.49 -1.65
C TYR A 53 -4.94 -24.53 -1.00
N PRO A 54 -4.86 -25.76 -1.54
CA PRO A 54 -4.06 -26.83 -0.95
C PRO A 54 -2.56 -26.55 -1.12
N VAL A 55 -1.81 -26.71 -0.04
CA VAL A 55 -0.35 -26.60 -0.03
C VAL A 55 0.26 -27.79 0.71
N THR A 56 1.25 -28.43 0.10
CA THR A 56 2.01 -29.50 0.73
C THR A 56 3.17 -28.90 1.50
N THR A 57 3.16 -29.05 2.81
CA THR A 57 4.24 -28.57 3.67
C THR A 57 5.04 -29.76 4.20
N THR A 58 6.36 -29.69 4.14
CA THR A 58 7.23 -30.71 4.72
C THR A 58 7.75 -30.25 6.07
N ASP A 59 7.50 -31.03 7.12
CA ASP A 59 8.09 -30.79 8.44
C ASP A 59 9.61 -30.96 8.34
N ARG A 60 10.36 -29.88 8.55
CA ARG A 60 11.83 -29.88 8.44
C ARG A 60 12.55 -30.76 9.47
N ARG A 61 11.89 -31.11 10.58
CA ARG A 61 12.45 -31.95 11.64
C ARG A 61 12.18 -33.43 11.39
N THR A 62 10.98 -33.75 10.89
CA THR A 62 10.55 -35.15 10.73
C THR A 62 10.58 -35.64 9.28
N GLY A 63 10.72 -34.73 8.31
CA GLY A 63 10.64 -35.03 6.88
C GLY A 63 9.25 -35.45 6.40
N LYS A 64 8.23 -35.35 7.26
CA LYS A 64 6.86 -35.76 6.91
C LYS A 64 6.12 -34.65 6.20
N ASP A 65 5.47 -35.02 5.11
CA ASP A 65 4.57 -34.14 4.39
C ASP A 65 3.20 -34.09 5.07
N ALA A 66 2.62 -32.89 5.07
CA ALA A 66 1.24 -32.64 5.46
C ALA A 66 0.57 -31.76 4.40
N THR A 67 -0.71 -32.04 4.12
CA THR A 67 -1.52 -31.13 3.32
C THR A 67 -2.15 -30.09 4.25
N ASN A 68 -1.85 -28.82 3.99
CA ASN A 68 -2.46 -27.68 4.63
C ASN A 68 -3.26 -26.88 3.60
N PHE A 69 -4.02 -25.90 4.06
CA PHE A 69 -4.85 -25.05 3.22
C PHE A 69 -4.57 -23.59 3.54
N ILE A 70 -4.43 -22.79 2.49
CA ILE A 70 -4.36 -21.33 2.57
C ILE A 70 -5.78 -20.80 2.43
N ASP A 71 -6.23 -19.97 3.38
CA ASP A 71 -7.63 -19.51 3.41
C ASP A 71 -8.05 -18.82 2.09
N LEU A 72 -7.21 -17.93 1.55
CA LEU A 72 -7.39 -17.35 0.22
C LEU A 72 -6.04 -17.16 -0.48
N TYR A 73 -5.91 -17.74 -1.67
CA TYR A 73 -4.72 -17.63 -2.51
C TYR A 73 -5.05 -16.90 -3.81
N HIS A 74 -4.25 -15.91 -4.16
CA HIS A 74 -4.24 -15.30 -5.49
C HIS A 74 -2.84 -15.41 -6.07
N GLN A 75 -2.66 -16.31 -7.03
CA GLN A 75 -1.41 -16.59 -7.72
C GLN A 75 -0.79 -15.31 -8.27
N GLY A 76 0.51 -15.12 -7.96
CA GLY A 76 1.26 -13.95 -8.37
C GLY A 76 0.87 -12.64 -7.66
N ARG A 77 -0.04 -12.67 -6.67
CA ARG A 77 -0.51 -11.47 -5.98
C ARG A 77 -0.38 -11.55 -4.48
N PHE A 78 -1.10 -12.47 -3.85
CA PHE A 78 -1.07 -12.60 -2.41
C PHE A 78 -1.44 -13.99 -1.88
N ILE A 79 -1.01 -14.23 -0.65
CA ILE A 79 -1.56 -15.23 0.26
C ILE A 79 -2.27 -14.47 1.38
N LEU A 80 -3.45 -14.92 1.79
CA LEU A 80 -4.22 -14.33 2.88
C LEU A 80 -4.68 -15.41 3.85
N GLU A 81 -4.31 -15.24 5.12
CA GLU A 81 -4.79 -16.03 6.26
C GLU A 81 -5.79 -15.23 7.07
N ALA A 82 -6.91 -15.83 7.45
CA ALA A 82 -7.96 -15.24 8.23
C ALA A 82 -7.96 -15.78 9.66
N LYS A 83 -8.23 -14.90 10.61
CA LYS A 83 -8.48 -15.23 12.01
C LYS A 83 -9.67 -14.42 12.49
N HIS A 84 -10.39 -14.97 13.46
CA HIS A 84 -11.43 -14.23 14.18
C HIS A 84 -10.98 -14.08 15.63
N THR A 85 -10.69 -12.84 16.05
CA THR A 85 -10.35 -12.54 17.44
C THR A 85 -10.92 -11.20 17.88
N ASP A 86 -11.28 -11.09 19.15
CA ASP A 86 -11.61 -9.82 19.78
C ASP A 86 -10.36 -8.97 20.05
N ALA A 87 -10.55 -7.65 20.12
CA ALA A 87 -9.44 -6.71 20.29
C ALA A 87 -8.72 -6.88 21.64
N GLY A 88 -7.37 -6.86 21.63
CA GLY A 88 -6.54 -6.90 22.83
C GLY A 88 -5.18 -7.56 22.61
N LEU A 89 -4.35 -7.68 23.67
CA LEU A 89 -3.02 -8.31 23.62
C LEU A 89 -3.03 -9.75 23.08
N GLY A 90 -4.14 -10.48 23.27
CA GLY A 90 -4.33 -11.80 22.69
C GLY A 90 -4.44 -11.78 21.15
N ALA A 91 -5.01 -10.71 20.58
CA ALA A 91 -5.17 -10.57 19.14
C ALA A 91 -3.82 -10.46 18.44
N ASP A 92 -2.90 -9.63 18.93
CA ASP A 92 -1.60 -9.44 18.28
C ASP A 92 -0.77 -10.73 18.29
N ARG A 93 -0.86 -11.54 19.36
CA ARG A 93 -0.23 -12.86 19.41
C ARG A 93 -0.83 -13.81 18.36
N VAL A 94 -2.15 -13.85 18.23
CA VAL A 94 -2.83 -14.71 17.24
C VAL A 94 -2.50 -14.27 15.82
N LEU A 95 -2.50 -12.96 15.54
CA LEU A 95 -2.15 -12.41 14.24
C LEU A 95 -0.66 -12.64 13.91
N GLY A 96 0.22 -12.56 14.90
CA GLY A 96 1.64 -12.89 14.74
C GLY A 96 1.87 -14.39 14.43
N ALA A 97 1.10 -15.28 15.05
CA ALA A 97 1.13 -16.70 14.74
C ALA A 97 0.61 -16.98 13.31
N ALA A 98 -0.47 -16.32 12.91
CA ALA A 98 -1.01 -16.40 11.55
C ALA A 98 -0.03 -15.87 10.50
N TYR A 99 0.73 -14.81 10.80
CA TYR A 99 1.82 -14.35 9.95
C TYR A 99 2.90 -15.44 9.75
N GLY A 100 3.30 -16.11 10.83
CA GLY A 100 4.26 -17.22 10.75
C GLY A 100 3.77 -18.38 9.88
N GLN A 101 2.49 -18.73 10.00
CA GLN A 101 1.81 -19.73 9.16
C GLN A 101 1.82 -19.32 7.68
N ALA A 102 1.30 -18.13 7.36
CA ALA A 102 1.26 -17.61 5.99
C ALA A 102 2.65 -17.53 5.34
N LYS A 103 3.67 -17.15 6.13
CA LYS A 103 5.06 -17.06 5.66
C LYS A 103 5.64 -18.44 5.35
N GLY A 104 5.25 -19.47 6.10
CA GLY A 104 5.57 -20.86 5.79
C GLY A 104 5.01 -21.25 4.43
N TYR A 105 3.70 -21.09 4.24
CA TYR A 105 3.01 -21.45 3.01
C TYR A 105 3.53 -20.73 1.78
N ALA A 106 3.99 -19.47 1.91
CA ALA A 106 4.58 -18.74 0.81
C ALA A 106 5.83 -19.40 0.20
N GLY A 107 6.53 -20.25 0.95
CA GLY A 107 7.65 -21.05 0.42
C GLY A 107 7.22 -22.37 -0.21
N ASP A 108 6.01 -22.83 0.07
CA ASP A 108 5.49 -24.15 -0.31
C ASP A 108 4.49 -24.09 -1.48
N VAL A 109 4.08 -22.89 -1.90
CA VAL A 109 3.28 -22.71 -3.12
C VAL A 109 4.08 -23.13 -4.38
N PRO A 110 3.43 -23.69 -5.41
CA PRO A 110 4.12 -24.23 -6.58
C PRO A 110 4.74 -23.17 -7.49
N HIS A 111 4.33 -21.90 -7.33
CA HIS A 111 4.85 -20.77 -8.08
C HIS A 111 5.77 -19.92 -7.20
N ALA A 112 6.41 -18.92 -7.78
CA ALA A 112 7.18 -17.95 -7.00
C ALA A 112 6.31 -17.35 -5.88
N PRO A 113 6.87 -17.13 -4.67
CA PRO A 113 6.13 -16.52 -3.57
C PRO A 113 5.49 -15.21 -4.03
N PRO A 114 4.20 -14.96 -3.73
CA PRO A 114 3.53 -13.77 -4.21
C PRO A 114 4.15 -12.46 -3.68
N PRO A 115 3.92 -11.32 -4.34
CA PRO A 115 4.35 -10.01 -3.84
C PRO A 115 3.89 -9.66 -2.42
N TYR A 116 2.69 -10.12 -2.03
CA TYR A 116 2.07 -9.78 -0.76
C TYR A 116 1.72 -10.99 0.09
N LEU A 117 1.81 -10.81 1.40
CA LEU A 117 1.28 -11.71 2.41
C LEU A 117 0.31 -10.90 3.26
N MET A 118 -0.85 -11.46 3.55
CA MET A 118 -1.89 -10.80 4.33
C MET A 118 -2.37 -11.67 5.47
N VAL A 119 -2.70 -11.00 6.58
CA VAL A 119 -3.44 -11.62 7.69
C VAL A 119 -4.63 -10.74 8.01
N MET A 120 -5.82 -11.33 7.98
CA MET A 120 -7.07 -10.64 8.24
C MET A 120 -7.65 -11.05 9.60
N ASN A 121 -7.87 -10.09 10.49
CA ASN A 121 -8.88 -10.23 11.52
C ASN A 121 -10.23 -9.85 10.90
N ILE A 122 -11.10 -10.85 10.68
CA ILE A 122 -12.30 -10.72 9.84
C ILE A 122 -13.13 -9.48 10.24
N ALA A 123 -13.45 -8.65 9.24
CA ALA A 123 -14.18 -7.39 9.38
C ALA A 123 -13.57 -6.32 10.30
N ARG A 124 -12.36 -6.52 10.83
CA ARG A 124 -11.71 -5.60 11.77
C ARG A 124 -10.41 -5.01 11.24
N THR A 125 -9.46 -5.85 10.85
CA THR A 125 -8.12 -5.39 10.50
C THR A 125 -7.51 -6.26 9.43
N LEU A 126 -6.82 -5.65 8.48
CA LEU A 126 -5.96 -6.32 7.52
C LEU A 126 -4.52 -5.89 7.77
N LEU A 127 -3.65 -6.86 8.01
CA LEU A 127 -2.21 -6.69 8.05
C LEU A 127 -1.64 -7.10 6.69
N VAL A 128 -0.83 -6.24 6.08
CA VAL A 128 -0.27 -6.47 4.75
C VAL A 128 1.25 -6.33 4.80
N TRP A 129 1.95 -7.35 4.36
CA TRP A 129 3.40 -7.35 4.15
C TRP A 129 3.70 -7.46 2.66
N ASP A 130 4.67 -6.69 2.19
CA ASP A 130 5.27 -6.90 0.88
C ASP A 130 6.59 -7.70 1.00
N ARG A 131 7.04 -8.27 -0.12
CA ARG A 131 8.36 -8.93 -0.20
C ARG A 131 9.41 -8.15 -1.00
N TRP A 132 9.24 -6.83 -1.17
CA TRP A 132 10.13 -6.04 -2.03
C TRP A 132 11.57 -5.98 -1.51
N SER A 133 11.77 -6.17 -0.21
CA SER A 133 13.09 -6.33 0.43
C SER A 133 13.71 -7.74 0.24
N GLY A 134 13.07 -8.61 -0.55
CA GLY A 134 13.47 -10.00 -0.79
C GLY A 134 12.77 -11.01 0.11
N ASN A 135 12.15 -10.57 1.21
CA ASN A 135 11.33 -11.38 2.11
C ASN A 135 10.21 -10.51 2.75
N TYR A 136 9.24 -11.14 3.43
CA TYR A 136 8.12 -10.43 4.07
C TYR A 136 8.48 -9.70 5.39
N GLY A 137 9.76 -9.57 5.74
CA GLY A 137 10.21 -8.93 6.98
C GLY A 137 9.82 -9.70 8.24
N GLY A 138 9.58 -8.95 9.32
CA GLY A 138 9.10 -9.46 10.61
C GLY A 138 7.64 -9.08 10.89
N VAL A 139 7.08 -9.58 11.99
CA VAL A 139 5.69 -9.30 12.42
C VAL A 139 5.35 -7.81 12.42
N ASN A 140 6.29 -6.95 12.83
CA ASN A 140 6.05 -5.50 12.94
C ASN A 140 6.24 -4.72 11.64
N ALA A 141 6.62 -5.38 10.54
CA ALA A 141 6.83 -4.74 9.24
C ALA A 141 5.53 -4.54 8.44
N SER A 142 4.39 -5.00 8.94
CA SER A 142 3.11 -4.89 8.23
C SER A 142 2.61 -3.45 8.13
N ARG A 143 2.00 -3.11 6.99
CA ARG A 143 0.99 -2.06 6.93
C ARG A 143 -0.30 -2.56 7.60
N ARG A 144 -0.77 -1.85 8.63
CA ARG A 144 -2.03 -2.16 9.33
C ARG A 144 -3.16 -1.28 8.81
N ILE A 145 -4.24 -1.91 8.35
CA ILE A 145 -5.43 -1.24 7.79
C ILE A 145 -6.65 -1.61 8.65
N ASP A 146 -7.33 -0.62 9.23
CA ASP A 146 -8.61 -0.83 9.93
C ASP A 146 -9.76 -0.89 8.91
N LEU A 147 -10.36 -2.08 8.77
CA LEU A 147 -11.40 -2.33 7.77
C LEU A 147 -12.72 -1.63 8.11
N ARG A 148 -12.95 -1.25 9.37
CA ARG A 148 -14.17 -0.56 9.80
C ARG A 148 -14.19 0.91 9.40
N THR A 149 -13.00 1.49 9.19
CA THR A 149 -12.82 2.90 8.79
C THR A 149 -12.17 3.06 7.42
N LEU A 150 -11.92 1.95 6.70
CA LEU A 150 -11.30 1.95 5.37
C LEU A 150 -11.98 2.90 4.38
N TRP A 151 -13.30 3.04 4.46
CA TRP A 151 -14.08 3.95 3.60
C TRP A 151 -13.67 5.43 3.70
N GLN A 152 -12.94 5.82 4.76
CA GLN A 152 -12.40 7.17 4.95
C GLN A 152 -10.98 7.34 4.37
N ARG A 153 -10.37 6.25 3.89
CA ARG A 153 -8.94 6.19 3.58
C ARG A 153 -8.71 5.89 2.10
N ASP A 154 -8.90 6.91 1.27
CA ASP A 154 -8.76 6.82 -0.19
C ASP A 154 -7.46 6.12 -0.63
N ASP A 155 -6.33 6.45 0.02
CA ASP A 155 -5.02 5.86 -0.28
C ASP A 155 -4.93 4.35 0.07
N ASP A 156 -5.60 3.90 1.14
CA ASP A 156 -5.63 2.48 1.49
C ASP A 156 -6.55 1.70 0.55
N ILE A 157 -7.66 2.31 0.10
CA ILE A 157 -8.55 1.71 -0.90
C ILE A 157 -7.81 1.50 -2.22
N GLU A 158 -7.11 2.54 -2.71
CA GLU A 158 -6.37 2.45 -3.96
C GLU A 158 -5.18 1.48 -3.85
N PHE A 159 -4.49 1.47 -2.71
CA PHE A 159 -3.45 0.49 -2.42
C PHE A 159 -3.98 -0.94 -2.53
N LEU A 160 -5.08 -1.27 -1.85
CA LEU A 160 -5.65 -2.62 -1.89
C LEU A 160 -6.14 -3.01 -3.29
N ARG A 161 -6.82 -2.09 -4.00
CA ARG A 161 -7.20 -2.32 -5.39
C ARG A 161 -6.00 -2.60 -6.28
N THR A 162 -4.90 -1.89 -6.07
CA THR A 162 -3.66 -2.12 -6.82
C THR A 162 -3.05 -3.47 -6.47
N VAL A 163 -3.02 -3.88 -5.20
CA VAL A 163 -2.54 -5.22 -4.79
C VAL A 163 -3.31 -6.34 -5.50
N TRP A 164 -4.63 -6.18 -5.66
CA TRP A 164 -5.48 -7.17 -6.36
C TRP A 164 -5.31 -7.17 -7.88
N ASN A 165 -5.02 -6.03 -8.50
CA ASN A 165 -5.06 -5.90 -9.97
C ASN A 165 -3.67 -5.85 -10.62
N ASP A 166 -2.73 -5.15 -10.01
CA ASP A 166 -1.38 -4.91 -10.53
C ASP A 166 -0.37 -4.67 -9.38
N PRO A 167 -0.07 -5.70 -8.57
CA PRO A 167 0.80 -5.57 -7.41
C PRO A 167 2.23 -5.19 -7.77
N ASP A 168 2.75 -5.60 -8.93
CA ASP A 168 4.12 -5.27 -9.35
C ASP A 168 4.29 -3.77 -9.58
N SER A 169 3.23 -3.06 -9.96
CA SER A 169 3.26 -1.59 -10.04
C SER A 169 3.60 -0.92 -8.70
N LEU A 170 3.41 -1.60 -7.57
CA LEU A 170 3.77 -1.11 -6.22
C LEU A 170 5.23 -1.38 -5.85
N ASN A 171 5.97 -2.15 -6.64
CA ASN A 171 7.36 -2.46 -6.38
C ASN A 171 8.23 -1.18 -6.44
N PRO A 172 8.90 -0.80 -5.33
CA PRO A 172 9.76 0.38 -5.29
C PRO A 172 10.88 0.37 -6.34
N ALA A 173 11.41 -0.81 -6.72
CA ALA A 173 12.44 -0.92 -7.75
C ALA A 173 11.90 -0.58 -9.15
N ILE A 174 10.63 -0.91 -9.42
CA ILE A 174 9.94 -0.56 -10.67
C ILE A 174 9.56 0.93 -10.65
N ARG A 175 8.91 1.39 -9.57
CA ARG A 175 8.52 2.80 -9.39
C ARG A 175 9.71 3.74 -9.45
N GLY A 176 10.80 3.41 -8.75
CA GLY A 176 12.03 4.19 -8.76
C GLY A 176 12.64 4.33 -10.15
N ARG A 177 12.58 3.28 -10.99
CA ARG A 177 13.02 3.34 -12.39
C ARG A 177 12.16 4.26 -13.26
N VAL A 178 10.83 4.18 -13.13
CA VAL A 178 9.90 5.04 -13.88
C VAL A 178 10.09 6.50 -13.47
N VAL A 179 10.14 6.77 -12.16
CA VAL A 179 10.39 8.12 -11.61
C VAL A 179 11.73 8.65 -12.09
N THR A 180 12.81 7.86 -12.06
CA THR A 180 14.14 8.31 -12.52
C THR A 180 14.11 8.73 -13.99
N ARG A 181 13.43 7.98 -14.87
CA ARG A 181 13.32 8.33 -16.29
C ARG A 181 12.49 9.59 -16.52
N GLU A 182 11.31 9.67 -15.90
CA GLU A 182 10.43 10.83 -16.04
C GLU A 182 11.06 12.10 -15.46
N VAL A 183 11.73 11.98 -14.31
CA VAL A 183 12.48 13.08 -13.69
C VAL A 183 13.64 13.48 -14.59
N ALA A 184 14.41 12.54 -15.16
CA ALA A 184 15.48 12.87 -16.09
C ALA A 184 14.97 13.62 -17.33
N GLU A 185 13.84 13.19 -17.93
CA GLU A 185 13.24 13.86 -19.08
C GLU A 185 12.71 15.27 -18.73
N ARG A 186 12.07 15.42 -17.56
CA ARG A 186 11.58 16.72 -17.08
C ARG A 186 12.73 17.66 -16.71
N LEU A 187 13.78 17.14 -16.07
CA LEU A 187 14.98 17.90 -15.75
C LEU A 187 15.67 18.35 -17.03
N ALA A 188 15.87 17.48 -18.02
CA ALA A 188 16.47 17.86 -19.31
C ALA A 188 15.71 19.02 -19.99
N LYS A 189 14.37 18.95 -20.03
CA LYS A 189 13.54 20.03 -20.56
C LYS A 189 13.66 21.33 -19.76
N ARG A 190 13.76 21.24 -18.43
CA ARG A 190 13.92 22.41 -17.54
C ARG A 190 15.35 22.97 -17.58
N SER A 191 16.38 22.13 -17.72
CA SER A 191 17.78 22.53 -17.91
C SER A 191 17.93 23.38 -19.15
N ALA A 192 17.41 22.89 -20.29
CA ALA A 192 17.44 23.64 -21.55
C ALA A 192 16.75 25.00 -21.43
N SER A 193 15.65 25.06 -20.66
CA SER A 193 14.96 26.33 -20.37
C SER A 193 15.74 27.26 -19.43
N LEU A 194 16.57 26.74 -18.52
CA LEU A 194 17.41 27.53 -17.62
C LEU A 194 18.68 28.03 -18.32
N GLU A 195 19.31 27.20 -19.13
CA GLU A 195 20.46 27.55 -19.98
C GLU A 195 20.05 28.60 -21.03
N GLY A 196 18.86 28.47 -21.63
CA GLY A 196 18.29 29.48 -22.53
C GLY A 196 18.04 30.84 -21.88
N ARG A 197 18.12 30.96 -20.55
CA ARG A 197 18.08 32.23 -19.81
C ARG A 197 19.48 32.79 -19.49
N GLY A 198 20.53 32.21 -20.07
CA GLY A 198 21.93 32.63 -19.88
C GLY A 198 22.58 32.09 -18.61
N LEU A 199 22.00 31.09 -17.96
CA LEU A 199 22.59 30.46 -16.78
C LEU A 199 23.68 29.46 -17.18
N ASP A 200 24.80 29.51 -16.47
CA ASP A 200 25.91 28.57 -16.65
C ASP A 200 25.47 27.11 -16.49
N GLY A 201 25.76 26.28 -17.50
CA GLY A 201 25.34 24.88 -17.57
C GLY A 201 25.87 24.04 -16.42
N GLU A 202 27.09 24.32 -15.93
CA GLU A 202 27.66 23.61 -14.79
C GLU A 202 26.90 23.90 -13.49
N ARG A 203 26.52 25.17 -13.27
CA ARG A 203 25.67 25.57 -12.12
C ARG A 203 24.27 24.95 -12.23
N VAL A 204 23.67 24.91 -13.41
CA VAL A 204 22.36 24.29 -13.64
C VAL A 204 22.42 22.79 -13.35
N ALA A 205 23.39 22.07 -13.92
CA ALA A 205 23.57 20.64 -13.68
C ALA A 205 23.79 20.31 -12.19
N ARG A 206 24.63 21.08 -11.49
CA ARG A 206 24.90 20.90 -10.05
C ARG A 206 23.65 21.13 -9.19
N PHE A 207 22.83 22.12 -9.54
CA PHE A 207 21.56 22.37 -8.85
C PHE A 207 20.59 21.20 -9.05
N LEU A 208 20.43 20.72 -10.29
CA LEU A 208 19.50 19.63 -10.60
C LEU A 208 19.92 18.30 -9.98
N MET A 209 21.22 17.99 -9.97
CA MET A 209 21.75 16.81 -9.26
C MET A 209 21.40 16.83 -7.77
N ARG A 210 21.49 18.00 -7.11
CA ARG A 210 21.07 18.14 -5.71
C ARG A 210 19.58 17.91 -5.54
N CYS A 211 18.74 18.46 -6.42
CA CYS A 211 17.29 18.25 -6.39
C CYS A 211 16.90 16.77 -6.58
N VAL A 212 17.54 16.06 -7.51
CA VAL A 212 17.31 14.61 -7.74
C VAL A 212 17.68 13.81 -6.50
N PHE A 213 18.87 14.06 -5.95
CA PHE A 213 19.34 13.34 -4.78
C PHE A 213 18.43 13.55 -3.57
N THR A 214 17.97 14.78 -3.35
CA THR A 214 17.05 15.07 -2.24
C THR A 214 15.67 14.45 -2.43
N MET A 215 15.14 14.41 -3.67
CA MET A 215 13.89 13.68 -3.96
C MET A 215 14.04 12.19 -3.68
N PHE A 216 15.13 11.59 -4.16
CA PHE A 216 15.41 10.18 -3.92
C PHE A 216 15.57 9.87 -2.44
N ALA A 217 16.37 10.64 -1.70
CA ALA A 217 16.61 10.45 -0.28
C ALA A 217 15.32 10.58 0.56
N GLU A 218 14.39 11.43 0.15
CA GLU A 218 13.04 11.50 0.72
C GLU A 218 12.22 10.24 0.44
N ASP A 219 12.15 9.80 -0.83
CA ASP A 219 11.31 8.67 -1.24
C ASP A 219 11.79 7.31 -0.68
N VAL A 220 13.10 7.14 -0.46
CA VAL A 220 13.63 5.92 0.19
C VAL A 220 13.65 6.00 1.72
N GLY A 221 13.14 7.08 2.30
CA GLY A 221 13.06 7.26 3.76
C GLY A 221 14.39 7.54 4.45
N LEU A 222 15.42 8.00 3.71
CA LEU A 222 16.67 8.50 4.32
C LEU A 222 16.44 9.86 5.01
N LEU A 223 15.45 10.63 4.55
CA LEU A 223 15.00 11.86 5.20
C LEU A 223 13.71 11.58 5.98
N GLN A 224 13.61 12.14 7.20
CA GLN A 224 12.41 12.01 8.02
C GLN A 224 11.28 12.89 7.47
N GLY A 225 10.13 12.29 7.18
CA GLY A 225 8.98 12.99 6.61
C GLY A 225 9.17 13.34 5.13
N LYS A 226 8.63 14.49 4.70
CA LYS A 226 8.72 14.95 3.31
C LYS A 226 9.24 16.40 3.17
N PRO A 227 10.47 16.68 3.65
CA PRO A 227 11.00 18.05 3.75
C PRO A 227 11.18 18.74 2.38
N PHE A 228 11.59 17.99 1.35
CA PHE A 228 11.76 18.53 0.00
C PHE A 228 10.42 18.84 -0.66
N GLN A 229 9.44 17.93 -0.55
CA GLN A 229 8.07 18.20 -1.03
C GLN A 229 7.45 19.41 -0.30
N THR A 230 7.67 19.52 1.01
CA THR A 230 7.19 20.66 1.82
C THR A 230 7.82 21.98 1.37
N ALA A 231 9.14 21.98 1.12
CA ALA A 231 9.85 23.16 0.61
C ALA A 231 9.33 23.60 -0.77
N LEU A 232 9.07 22.65 -1.68
CA LEU A 232 8.49 22.95 -2.99
C LEU A 232 7.09 23.56 -2.89
N GLN A 233 6.24 23.05 -1.99
CA GLN A 233 4.89 23.57 -1.78
C GLN A 233 4.92 24.98 -1.19
N ALA A 234 5.84 25.27 -0.26
CA ALA A 234 6.01 26.60 0.31
C ALA A 234 6.41 27.65 -0.75
N ILE A 235 7.26 27.26 -1.71
CA ILE A 235 7.69 28.14 -2.81
C ILE A 235 6.59 28.30 -3.86
N GLY A 236 5.83 27.24 -4.16
CA GLY A 236 4.74 27.25 -5.14
C GLY A 236 3.49 28.07 -4.72
N GLY A 237 3.32 28.34 -3.42
CA GLY A 237 2.18 29.10 -2.89
C GLY A 237 2.31 30.63 -2.94
N GLY A 238 3.46 31.18 -3.35
CA GLY A 238 3.75 32.63 -3.28
C GLY A 238 3.37 33.47 -4.52
N GLY A 239 2.77 32.87 -5.55
CA GLY A 239 2.57 33.49 -6.88
C GLY A 239 1.24 34.22 -7.11
N GLY A 240 0.53 34.67 -6.07
CA GLY A 240 -0.73 35.41 -6.19
C GLY A 240 -0.64 36.79 -5.55
N GLY A 241 -0.59 37.84 -6.37
CA GLY A 241 -0.29 39.21 -5.96
C GLY A 241 -1.23 39.79 -4.91
N LYS A 242 -0.64 40.34 -3.83
CA LYS A 242 -1.26 41.43 -3.07
C LYS A 242 -0.67 42.75 -3.56
N SER A 243 -1.42 43.40 -4.45
CA SER A 243 -1.20 44.81 -4.80
C SER A 243 -1.26 45.65 -3.52
N HIS A 244 -0.15 46.28 -3.17
CA HIS A 244 -0.10 47.34 -2.18
C HIS A 244 -0.93 48.51 -2.70
N ASN A 245 -2.08 48.78 -2.10
CA ASN A 245 -2.74 50.07 -2.24
C ASN A 245 -2.30 50.97 -1.08
N THR A 246 -1.16 51.64 -1.26
CA THR A 246 -0.82 52.83 -0.49
C THR A 246 -1.62 53.99 -1.03
N ASN A 247 -2.66 54.41 -0.32
CA ASN A 247 -3.21 55.75 -0.51
C ASN A 247 -3.14 56.50 0.82
N ARG A 248 -2.35 57.57 0.82
CA ARG A 248 -2.11 58.47 1.95
C ARG A 248 -2.67 59.85 1.57
N LEU A 249 -3.37 60.46 2.52
CA LEU A 249 -3.83 61.87 2.61
C LEU A 249 -5.10 62.19 1.79
N GLN A 250 -6.15 62.81 2.35
CA GLN A 250 -6.14 64.06 3.09
C GLN A 250 -7.25 64.17 4.17
N ARG A 251 -6.88 64.70 5.34
CA ARG A 251 -7.51 65.79 6.14
C ARG A 251 -8.95 66.22 5.76
N ASN A 252 -9.86 66.23 6.73
CA ASN A 252 -10.36 67.46 7.36
C ASN A 252 -11.40 67.18 8.46
N THR A 253 -11.35 68.05 9.48
CA THR A 253 -12.26 68.29 10.62
C THR A 253 -12.43 67.19 11.67
#